data_AF-A0A919ZR78-F1
#
_entry.id   AF-A0A919ZR78-F1
#
_cell.length_a   1.000
_cell.length_b   1.000
_cell.length_c   1.000
_cell.angle_alpha   90.00
_cell.angle_beta   90.00
_cell.angle_gamma   90.00
#
_symmetry.space_group_name_H-M   'P 1'
#
loop_
_entity.id
_entity.type
_entity.pdbx_description
1 polymer ?
#
loop_
_entity_poly.entity_id
_entity_poly.type
_entity_poly.pdbx_seq_one_letter_code
_entity_poly.pdbx_strand_id
1 'polypeptide(L)'
;MVTDSFTQYNSNGIGVSITNDGYAQIVSMFTINSDVGIYCGSGGQCDVTNSNSSFGNYGLISDGVGARKYTGVLTSATAVDSDTFELDLTVPVQSIKTAEYTGETGMMTADYSCSHGFEVGRE
;
A
#
# COMPACT_ATOMS: atom_id res chain seq x y z
N MET A 1 3.34 -10.86 10.49
CA MET A 1 2.98 -11.16 11.90
C MET A 1 2.33 -12.53 11.94
N VAL A 2 2.59 -13.34 12.97
CA VAL A 2 1.83 -14.57 13.21
C VAL A 2 1.26 -14.46 14.61
N THR A 3 -0.06 -14.55 14.73
CA THR A 3 -0.77 -14.47 16.02
C THR A 3 -1.44 -15.79 16.29
N ASP A 4 -1.15 -16.35 17.47
CA ASP A 4 -1.82 -17.54 17.99
C ASP A 4 -2.49 -17.19 19.32
N SER A 5 -3.75 -16.82 19.20
CA SER A 5 -4.67 -16.33 20.22
C SER A 5 -4.40 -14.91 20.76
N PHE A 6 -5.37 -14.03 20.56
CA PHE A 6 -5.41 -12.71 21.19
C PHE A 6 -6.85 -12.19 21.24
N THR A 7 -7.29 -11.70 22.40
CA THR A 7 -8.59 -11.07 22.55
C THR A 7 -8.40 -9.61 22.89
N GLN A 8 -9.10 -8.74 22.18
CA GLN A 8 -9.07 -7.31 22.44
C GLN A 8 -10.45 -6.70 22.47
N TYR A 9 -10.58 -5.68 23.32
CA TYR A 9 -11.68 -4.75 23.35
C TYR A 9 -11.14 -3.39 22.94
N ASN A 10 -11.56 -2.89 21.78
CA ASN A 10 -11.04 -1.65 21.20
C ASN A 10 -12.16 -0.85 20.54
N SER A 11 -12.95 -0.14 21.36
CA SER A 11 -14.14 0.59 20.88
C SER A 11 -13.80 1.68 19.88
N ASN A 12 -14.49 1.67 18.73
CA ASN A 12 -14.31 2.61 17.62
C ASN A 12 -12.89 2.62 17.00
N GLY A 13 -12.04 1.66 17.37
CA GLY A 13 -10.69 1.55 16.83
C GLY A 13 -10.58 0.54 15.68
N ILE A 14 -9.39 0.46 15.12
CA ILE A 14 -8.99 -0.62 14.20
C ILE A 14 -8.33 -1.72 15.03
N GLY A 15 -8.81 -2.94 14.86
CA GLY A 15 -8.33 -4.07 15.64
C GLY A 15 -6.95 -4.56 15.19
N VAL A 16 -6.77 -4.79 13.90
CA VAL A 16 -5.47 -5.06 13.27
C VAL A 16 -5.38 -4.25 12.00
N SER A 17 -4.25 -3.56 11.79
CA SER A 17 -3.95 -2.87 10.55
C SER A 17 -2.70 -3.45 9.93
N ILE A 18 -2.81 -3.91 8.69
CA ILE A 18 -1.73 -4.49 7.91
C ILE A 18 -1.57 -3.62 6.67
N THR A 19 -0.45 -2.90 6.61
CA THR A 19 -0.16 -1.94 5.56
C THR A 19 1.21 -2.17 4.94
N ASN A 20 1.49 -1.47 3.84
CA ASN A 20 2.82 -1.40 3.22
C ASN A 20 3.34 -2.77 2.78
N ASP A 21 2.51 -3.51 2.03
CA ASP A 21 2.79 -4.88 1.58
C ASP A 21 3.09 -5.87 2.71
N GLY A 22 2.65 -5.55 3.93
CA GLY A 22 2.77 -6.42 5.08
C GLY A 22 1.92 -7.69 4.92
N TYR A 23 2.42 -8.80 5.47
CA TYR A 23 1.69 -10.05 5.53
C TYR A 23 1.48 -10.51 6.98
N ALA A 24 0.28 -10.99 7.28
CA ALA A 24 -0.04 -11.57 8.57
C ALA A 24 -0.85 -12.87 8.47
N GLN A 25 -0.59 -13.78 9.41
CA GLN A 25 -1.44 -14.94 9.68
C GLN A 25 -2.08 -14.75 11.05
N ILE A 26 -3.41 -14.68 11.06
CA ILE A 26 -4.20 -14.36 12.25
C ILE A 26 -5.00 -15.61 12.62
N VAL A 27 -4.61 -16.25 13.73
CA VAL A 27 -5.26 -17.45 14.25
C VAL A 27 -5.85 -17.13 15.63
N SER A 28 -7.13 -17.45 15.82
CA SER A 28 -7.81 -17.32 17.12
C SER A 28 -7.84 -15.89 17.68
N MET A 29 -8.05 -14.89 16.84
CA MET A 29 -8.16 -13.49 17.25
C MET A 29 -9.62 -13.05 17.43
N PHE A 30 -9.91 -12.40 18.56
CA PHE A 30 -11.25 -11.90 18.88
C PHE A 30 -11.22 -10.38 19.00
N THR A 31 -11.87 -9.68 18.08
CA THR A 31 -11.99 -8.21 18.10
C THR A 31 -13.38 -7.80 18.60
N ILE A 32 -13.46 -7.07 19.71
CA ILE A 32 -14.72 -6.70 20.37
C ILE A 32 -14.93 -5.18 20.28
N ASN A 33 -16.09 -4.76 19.75
CA ASN A 33 -16.54 -3.37 19.57
C ASN A 33 -15.64 -2.47 18.69
N SER A 34 -14.74 -3.05 17.90
CA SER A 34 -13.92 -2.30 16.94
C SER A 34 -14.75 -1.70 15.81
N ASP A 35 -14.39 -0.50 15.34
CA ASP A 35 -14.99 0.02 14.11
C ASP A 35 -14.61 -0.89 12.94
N VAL A 36 -13.32 -1.24 12.84
CA VAL A 36 -12.82 -2.24 11.89
C VAL A 36 -12.08 -3.32 12.65
N GLY A 37 -12.48 -4.58 12.50
CA GLY A 37 -11.83 -5.73 13.14
C GLY A 37 -10.42 -5.96 12.58
N ILE A 38 -10.32 -6.26 11.29
CA ILE A 38 -9.06 -6.46 10.57
C ILE A 38 -9.08 -5.61 9.30
N TYR A 39 -8.02 -4.83 9.08
CA TYR A 39 -7.82 -3.97 7.93
C TYR A 39 -6.54 -4.36 7.18
N CYS A 40 -6.67 -4.54 5.88
CA CYS A 40 -5.57 -4.75 4.94
C CYS A 40 -5.55 -3.60 3.92
N GLY A 41 -4.57 -2.71 4.03
CA GLY A 41 -4.42 -1.55 3.16
C GLY A 41 -3.05 -1.45 2.52
N SER A 42 -2.87 -0.60 1.51
CA SER A 42 -1.57 -0.32 0.89
C SER A 42 -0.78 -1.60 0.54
N GLY A 43 -1.46 -2.57 -0.07
CA GLY A 43 -0.89 -3.85 -0.48
C GLY A 43 -0.80 -4.90 0.63
N GLY A 44 -1.29 -4.59 1.83
CA GLY A 44 -1.33 -5.51 2.96
C GLY A 44 -2.21 -6.73 2.70
N GLN A 45 -1.84 -7.86 3.31
CA GLN A 45 -2.50 -9.15 3.10
C GLN A 45 -2.58 -9.95 4.40
N CYS A 46 -3.63 -10.74 4.56
CA CYS A 46 -3.70 -11.70 5.65
C CYS A 46 -4.54 -12.93 5.35
N ASP A 47 -4.19 -14.01 6.04
CA ASP A 47 -5.04 -15.17 6.24
C ASP A 47 -5.63 -15.11 7.66
N VAL A 48 -6.96 -15.27 7.75
CA VAL A 48 -7.69 -15.24 9.02
C VAL A 48 -8.34 -16.60 9.25
N THR A 49 -7.99 -17.26 10.35
CA THR A 49 -8.54 -18.57 10.71
C THR A 49 -8.97 -18.61 12.18
N ASN A 50 -10.02 -19.37 12.46
CA ASN A 50 -10.57 -19.57 13.82
C ASN A 50 -10.78 -18.26 14.62
N SER A 51 -11.10 -17.15 13.96
CA SER A 51 -11.15 -15.81 14.56
C SER A 51 -12.57 -15.23 14.55
N ASN A 52 -12.80 -14.12 15.25
CA ASN A 52 -14.11 -13.49 15.36
C ASN A 52 -14.03 -11.96 15.40
N SER A 53 -15.06 -11.32 14.82
CA SER A 53 -15.34 -9.91 14.98
C SER A 53 -16.74 -9.73 15.58
N SER A 54 -16.81 -9.15 16.78
CA SER A 54 -18.05 -9.05 17.57
C SER A 54 -18.39 -7.59 17.89
N PHE A 55 -19.67 -7.25 17.72
CA PHE A 55 -20.26 -5.97 18.14
C PHE A 55 -19.62 -4.70 17.52
N GLY A 56 -18.85 -4.87 16.43
CA GLY A 56 -18.24 -3.78 15.66
C GLY A 56 -18.97 -3.45 14.36
N ASN A 57 -18.47 -2.49 13.58
CA ASN A 57 -19.09 -2.09 12.31
C ASN A 57 -18.63 -2.95 11.12
N TYR A 58 -17.32 -3.19 11.00
CA TYR A 58 -16.73 -3.97 9.91
C TYR A 58 -15.82 -5.08 10.44
N GLY A 59 -16.05 -6.33 10.03
CA GLY A 59 -15.22 -7.46 10.47
C GLY A 59 -13.87 -7.54 9.76
N LEU A 60 -13.88 -7.39 8.43
CA LEU A 60 -12.70 -7.42 7.57
C LEU A 60 -12.86 -6.38 6.46
N ILE A 61 -11.84 -5.55 6.25
CA ILE A 61 -11.74 -4.61 5.14
C ILE A 61 -10.44 -4.85 4.40
N SER A 62 -10.49 -4.83 3.07
CA SER A 62 -9.31 -4.77 2.21
C SER A 62 -9.50 -3.72 1.12
N ASP A 63 -8.51 -2.85 0.92
CA ASP A 63 -8.50 -1.89 -0.20
C ASP A 63 -8.08 -2.54 -1.54
N GLY A 64 -7.46 -3.74 -1.46
CA GLY A 64 -7.05 -4.55 -2.60
C GLY A 64 -5.92 -3.96 -3.45
N VAL A 65 -5.29 -2.85 -3.03
CA VAL A 65 -4.31 -2.14 -3.86
C VAL A 65 -3.07 -1.74 -3.08
N GLY A 66 -1.91 -2.08 -3.64
CA GLY A 66 -0.60 -1.63 -3.16
C GLY A 66 -0.06 -0.46 -3.96
N ALA A 67 0.98 0.19 -3.44
CA ALA A 67 1.69 1.22 -4.18
C ALA A 67 2.32 0.63 -5.45
N ARG A 68 2.20 1.33 -6.57
CA ARG A 68 2.81 0.93 -7.84
C ARG A 68 4.33 0.79 -7.66
N LYS A 69 4.84 -0.43 -7.89
CA LYS A 69 6.26 -0.77 -7.66
C LYS A 69 7.16 -0.45 -8.85
N TYR A 70 6.67 -0.72 -10.06
CA TYR A 70 7.46 -0.60 -11.28
C TYR A 70 6.62 0.04 -12.38
N THR A 71 7.27 0.86 -13.19
CA THR A 71 6.78 1.28 -14.51
C THR A 71 7.91 0.96 -15.49
N GLY A 72 7.56 0.46 -16.66
CA GLY A 72 8.55 0.10 -17.68
C GLY A 72 8.06 0.43 -19.07
N VAL A 73 9.01 0.62 -19.98
CA VAL A 73 8.75 0.83 -21.41
C VAL A 73 9.50 -0.19 -22.23
N LEU A 74 8.96 -0.51 -23.41
CA LEU A 74 9.69 -1.27 -24.43
C LEU A 74 10.61 -0.29 -25.17
N THR A 75 11.92 -0.55 -25.12
CA THR A 75 12.93 0.31 -25.78
C THR A 75 13.25 -0.13 -27.20
N SER A 76 12.80 -1.33 -27.60
CA SER A 76 12.98 -1.88 -28.95
C SER A 76 11.70 -2.55 -29.43
N ALA A 77 11.47 -2.51 -30.75
CA ALA A 77 10.33 -3.18 -31.37
C ALA A 77 10.57 -4.69 -31.38
N THR A 78 9.60 -5.46 -30.90
CA THR A 78 9.62 -6.92 -30.94
C THR A 78 8.84 -7.43 -32.16
N ALA A 79 9.29 -8.52 -32.77
CA ALA A 79 8.60 -9.13 -33.91
C ALA A 79 7.21 -9.67 -33.51
N VAL A 80 6.32 -9.79 -34.50
CA VAL A 80 5.05 -10.53 -34.35
C VAL A 80 5.37 -11.98 -33.93
N ASP A 81 4.55 -12.54 -33.05
CA ASP A 81 4.69 -13.89 -32.47
C ASP A 81 5.89 -14.10 -31.52
N SER A 82 6.48 -13.04 -30.98
CA SER A 82 7.41 -13.17 -29.85
C SER A 82 6.71 -13.52 -28.54
N ASP A 83 7.35 -14.37 -27.75
CA ASP A 83 6.94 -14.79 -26.40
C ASP A 83 7.70 -14.07 -25.27
N THR A 84 8.73 -13.30 -25.63
CA THR A 84 9.65 -12.63 -24.70
C THR A 84 9.73 -11.13 -25.01
N PHE A 85 9.62 -10.30 -23.96
CA PHE A 85 9.68 -8.84 -24.04
C PHE A 85 10.59 -8.30 -22.94
N GLU A 86 11.56 -7.47 -23.31
CA GLU A 86 12.49 -6.85 -22.36
C GLU A 86 11.99 -5.44 -22.00
N LEU A 87 11.68 -5.21 -20.73
CA LEU A 87 11.18 -3.94 -20.23
C LEU A 87 12.32 -3.16 -19.57
N ASP A 88 12.52 -1.91 -19.98
CA ASP A 88 13.41 -0.98 -19.30
C ASP A 88 12.65 -0.30 -18.14
N LEU A 89 13.10 -0.55 -16.92
CA LEU A 89 12.54 0.02 -15.68
C LEU A 89 13.22 1.33 -15.26
N THR A 90 14.22 1.81 -16.02
CA THR A 90 14.97 3.04 -15.72
C THR A 90 14.34 4.30 -16.33
N VAL A 91 13.24 4.14 -17.07
CA VAL A 91 12.54 5.23 -17.78
C VAL A 91 11.10 5.35 -17.23
N PRO A 92 10.62 6.58 -16.90
CA PRO A 92 11.26 7.86 -17.12
C PRO A 92 12.22 8.25 -15.98
N VAL A 93 13.39 8.77 -16.35
CA VAL A 93 14.24 9.50 -15.41
C VAL A 93 13.51 10.77 -15.01
N GLN A 94 12.98 10.82 -13.79
CA GLN A 94 12.38 12.03 -13.25
C GLN A 94 13.49 13.04 -12.95
N SER A 95 13.52 14.13 -13.69
CA SER A 95 14.50 15.20 -13.49
C SER A 95 13.81 16.40 -12.85
N ILE A 96 14.46 17.02 -11.88
CA ILE A 96 14.05 18.33 -11.37
C ILE A 96 14.25 19.34 -12.50
N LYS A 97 13.17 20.00 -12.90
CA LYS A 97 13.18 21.08 -13.89
C LYS A 97 13.65 22.38 -13.26
N THR A 98 13.13 22.68 -12.06
CA THR A 98 13.48 23.89 -11.31
C THR A 98 13.48 23.55 -9.82
N ALA A 99 14.43 24.10 -9.07
CA ALA A 99 14.42 24.08 -7.60
C ALA A 99 14.57 25.52 -7.11
N GLU A 100 13.50 26.10 -6.59
CA GLU A 100 13.49 27.45 -6.06
C GLU A 100 13.64 27.42 -4.54
N TYR A 101 14.47 28.31 -4.01
CA TYR A 101 14.70 28.47 -2.58
C TYR A 101 14.23 29.86 -2.13
N THR A 102 13.34 29.90 -1.15
CA THR A 102 12.89 31.15 -0.53
C THR A 102 13.62 31.36 0.79
N GLY A 103 14.55 32.31 0.82
CA GLY A 103 15.35 32.63 2.02
C GLY A 103 14.56 33.22 3.20
N GLU A 104 13.32 33.61 2.98
CA GLU A 104 12.44 34.20 3.99
C GLU A 104 11.70 33.13 4.82
N THR A 105 11.33 32.02 4.20
CA THR A 105 10.67 30.88 4.86
C THR A 105 11.59 29.67 5.07
N GLY A 106 12.74 29.65 4.39
CA GLY A 106 13.66 28.50 4.37
C GLY A 106 13.13 27.32 3.53
N MET A 107 12.06 27.51 2.76
CA MET A 107 11.47 26.46 1.95
C MET A 107 12.18 26.30 0.60
N MET A 108 12.37 25.05 0.20
CA MET A 108 12.75 24.67 -1.17
C MET A 108 11.54 24.03 -1.85
N THR A 109 11.17 24.54 -3.03
CA THR A 109 10.13 23.97 -3.89
C THR A 109 10.79 23.43 -5.15
N ALA A 110 10.57 22.16 -5.47
CA ALA A 110 11.10 21.51 -6.67
C ALA A 110 9.97 21.14 -7.63
N ASP A 111 10.07 21.61 -8.88
CA ASP A 111 9.19 21.23 -9.97
C ASP A 111 9.85 20.15 -10.82
N TYR A 112 9.11 19.08 -11.12
CA TYR A 112 9.59 17.97 -11.93
C TYR A 112 9.24 18.18 -13.41
N SER A 113 10.06 17.62 -14.31
CA SER A 113 9.83 17.69 -15.76
C SER A 113 8.57 16.94 -16.23
N CYS A 114 8.02 16.08 -15.38
CA CYS A 114 6.78 15.34 -15.59
C CYS A 114 6.11 15.05 -14.22
N SER A 115 4.87 14.54 -14.23
CA SER A 115 4.22 14.09 -12.99
C SER A 115 5.07 13.01 -12.32
N HIS A 116 5.34 13.16 -11.02
CA HIS A 116 6.20 12.23 -10.29
C HIS A 116 5.56 10.87 -10.01
N GLY A 117 4.27 10.70 -10.34
CA GLY A 117 3.56 9.42 -10.23
C GLY A 117 3.51 8.85 -8.81
N PHE A 118 3.72 9.70 -7.80
CA PHE A 118 3.60 9.28 -6.39
C PHE A 118 2.13 9.06 -6.10
N GLU A 119 1.76 7.79 -6.13
CA GLU A 119 0.49 7.32 -5.63
C GLU A 119 0.71 6.97 -4.17
N VAL A 120 0.31 7.87 -3.27
CA VAL A 120 -0.01 7.43 -1.90
C VAL A 120 -1.08 6.37 -2.09
N GLY A 121 -0.83 5.13 -1.62
CA GLY A 121 -1.83 4.07 -1.66
C GLY A 121 -3.17 4.66 -1.21
N ARG A 122 -4.19 4.61 -2.07
CA ARG A 122 -5.42 5.36 -1.83
C ARG A 122 -6.02 4.87 -0.51
N GLU A 123 -6.38 5.82 0.35
CA GLU A 123 -7.31 5.59 1.47
C GLU A 123 -8.67 5.11 0.96
#